data_AF-A0A1C4WCH2-F1
#
_entry.id   AF-A0A1C4WCH2-F1
#
_cell.length_a   1.000
_cell.length_b   1.000
_cell.length_c   1.000
_cell.angle_alpha   90.00
_cell.angle_beta   90.00
_cell.angle_gamma   90.00
#
_symmetry.space_group_name_H-M   'P 1'
#
loop_
_entity.id
_entity.type
_entity.pdbx_description
1 polymer ?
#
loop_
_entity_poly.entity_id
_entity_poly.type
_entity_poly.pdbx_seq_one_letter_code
_entity_poly.pdbx_strand_id
1 'polypeptide(L)' 'MKVHRLPEESNGVYLQSRARRKLTIHFPDITRAIRTLPTGAALDGELIVWPRGRMNFALLQRRVTPGR' A
#
# COMPACT_ATOMS: atom_id res chain seq x y z
N MET A 1 -3.90 -3.63 -7.42
CA MET A 1 -3.39 -2.47 -6.67
C MET A 1 -1.90 -2.49 -6.89
N LYS A 2 -1.32 -1.35 -7.27
CA LYS A 2 0.06 -1.34 -7.72
C LYS A 2 0.96 -0.66 -6.69
N VAL A 3 2.09 -1.28 -6.39
CA VAL A 3 3.12 -0.75 -5.51
C VAL A 3 4.44 -0.70 -6.25
N HIS A 4 5.16 0.40 -6.11
CA HIS A 4 6.45 0.60 -6.75
C HIS A 4 7.45 1.09 -5.71
N ARG A 5 8.65 0.50 -5.73
CA ARG A 5 9.81 1.12 -5.10
C ARG A 5 10.42 2.13 -6.08
N LEU A 6 10.50 3.38 -5.65
CA LEU A 6 11.09 4.46 -6.43
C LEU A 6 12.62 4.31 -6.48
N PRO A 7 13.31 4.96 -7.45
CA PRO A 7 14.76 4.90 -7.59
C PRO A 7 15.52 5.30 -6.32
N GLU A 8 16.76 4.85 -6.21
CA GLU A 8 17.59 4.94 -4.99
C GLU A 8 17.74 6.38 -4.50
N GLU A 9 17.87 7.33 -5.43
CA GLU A 9 17.95 8.77 -5.18
C GLU A 9 16.73 9.34 -4.41
N SER A 10 15.57 8.68 -4.50
CA SER A 10 14.34 9.08 -3.82
C SER A 10 13.97 8.19 -2.62
N ASN A 11 14.64 7.03 -2.48
CA ASN A 11 14.39 5.94 -1.52
C ASN A 11 12.93 5.83 -1.06
N GLY A 12 11.98 5.91 -1.99
CA GLY A 12 10.56 6.11 -1.72
C GLY A 12 9.72 4.91 -2.12
N VAL A 13 8.49 4.83 -1.58
CA VAL A 13 7.50 3.84 -2.00
C VAL A 13 6.28 4.58 -2.53
N TYR A 14 5.83 4.17 -3.70
CA TYR A 14 4.60 4.66 -4.31
C TYR A 14 3.55 3.56 -4.33
N LEU A 15 2.46 3.78 -3.61
CA LEU A 15 1.32 2.88 -3.54
C LEU A 15 0.11 3.53 -4.21
N GLN A 16 -0.53 2.81 -5.12
CA GLN A 16 -1.71 3.27 -5.83
C GLN A 16 -2.81 2.22 -5.95
N SER A 17 -4.06 2.66 -5.87
CA SER A 17 -5.23 1.83 -6.17
C SER A 17 -5.34 1.49 -7.67
N ARG A 18 -6.24 0.57 -8.02
CA ARG A 18 -6.58 0.28 -9.43
C ARG A 18 -7.05 1.53 -10.19
N ALA A 19 -7.76 2.43 -9.51
CA ALA A 19 -8.22 3.70 -10.06
C ALA A 19 -7.14 4.81 -10.05
N ARG A 20 -5.85 4.44 -9.92
CA ARG A 20 -4.70 5.37 -9.87
C ARG A 20 -4.71 6.40 -8.73
N ARG A 21 -5.60 6.26 -7.74
CA ARG A 21 -5.55 7.06 -6.50
C ARG A 21 -4.29 6.72 -5.71
N LYS A 22 -3.50 7.74 -5.34
CA LYS A 22 -2.34 7.60 -4.45
C LYS A 22 -2.81 7.20 -3.05
N LEU A 23 -2.21 6.15 -2.51
CA LEU A 23 -2.57 5.58 -1.20
C LEU A 23 -1.39 5.57 -0.22
N THR A 24 -0.17 5.93 -0.65
CA THR A 24 1.07 5.79 0.15
C THR A 24 0.93 6.23 1.61
N ILE A 25 0.36 7.41 1.87
CA ILE A 25 0.27 7.98 3.22
C ILE A 25 -0.66 7.19 4.15
N HIS A 26 -1.63 6.46 3.60
CA HIS A 26 -2.63 5.72 4.36
C HIS A 26 -2.15 4.35 4.82
N PHE A 27 -1.00 3.89 4.31
CA PHE A 27 -0.46 2.55 4.55
C PHE A 27 1.04 2.58 4.88
N PRO A 28 1.44 3.19 6.02
CA PRO A 28 2.83 3.24 6.45
C PRO A 28 3.40 1.84 6.77
N ASP A 29 2.55 0.93 7.25
CA ASP A 29 2.87 -0.49 7.48
C ASP A 29 3.28 -1.20 6.18
N ILE A 30 2.49 -1.03 5.11
CA ILE A 30 2.79 -1.58 3.79
C ILE A 30 4.05 -0.93 3.21
N THR A 31 4.17 0.40 3.32
CA THR A 31 5.35 1.13 2.84
C THR A 31 6.64 0.61 3.49
N ARG A 32 6.61 0.33 4.80
CA ARG A 32 7.76 -0.25 5.51
C ARG A 32 8.12 -1.64 5.01
N ALA A 33 7.14 -2.51 4.76
CA ALA A 33 7.39 -3.84 4.22
C ALA A 33 8.01 -3.78 2.82
N ILE A 34 7.54 -2.88 1.96
CA ILE A 34 8.03 -2.75 0.58
C ILE A 34 9.48 -2.22 0.52
N ARG A 35 9.90 -1.47 1.55
CA ARG A 35 11.29 -1.03 1.70
C ARG A 35 12.30 -2.17 1.94
N THR A 36 11.89 -3.44 2.00
CA THR A 36 12.82 -4.58 2.00
C THR A 36 13.10 -5.13 0.60
N LEU A 37 12.33 -4.72 -0.41
CA LEU A 37 12.49 -5.20 -1.79
C LEU A 37 13.55 -4.38 -2.55
N PRO A 38 14.18 -4.91 -3.60
CA PRO A 38 15.12 -4.13 -4.41
C PRO A 38 14.52 -2.83 -4.95
N THR A 39 15.35 -1.79 -5.06
CA THR A 39 14.99 -0.54 -5.73
C THR A 39 14.50 -0.82 -7.15
N GLY A 40 13.44 -0.13 -7.59
CA GLY A 40 12.83 -0.35 -8.90
C GLY A 40 11.84 -1.52 -8.98
N ALA A 41 11.70 -2.33 -7.92
CA ALA A 41 10.70 -3.39 -7.88
C ALA A 41 9.27 -2.84 -7.98
N ALA A 42 8.43 -3.54 -8.73
CA ALA A 42 7.00 -3.27 -8.84
C ALA A 42 6.21 -4.53 -8.46
N LEU A 43 5.15 -4.34 -7.68
CA LEU A 43 4.19 -5.37 -7.32
C LEU A 43 2.80 -4.97 -7.79
N ASP A 44 2.03 -5.92 -8.29
CA ASP A 44 0.58 -5.79 -8.45
C ASP A 44 -0.09 -6.89 -7.63
N GLY A 45 -1.15 -6.52 -6.91
CA GLY A 45 -1.85 -7.44 -6.03
C GLY A 45 -3.06 -6.82 -5.37
N GLU A 46 -3.62 -7.51 -4.39
CA GLU A 46 -4.78 -7.06 -3.62
C GLU A 46 -4.39 -6.78 -2.17
N LEU A 47 -4.86 -5.66 -1.64
CA LEU A 47 -4.65 -5.31 -0.24
C LEU A 47 -5.87 -5.75 0.55
N ILE A 48 -5.65 -6.61 1.54
CA ILE A 48 -6.69 -7.17 2.39
C ILE A 48 -6.35 -6.94 3.84
N VAL A 49 -7.37 -6.71 4.68
CA VAL A 49 -7.20 -6.72 6.13
C VAL A 49 -7.66 -8.08 6.63
N TRP A 50 -6.82 -8.74 7.43
CA TRP A 50 -7.06 -10.11 7.91
C TRP A 50 -7.13 -10.18 9.44
N PRO A 51 -8.14 -9.58 10.10
CA PRO A 51 -8.29 -9.71 11.54
C PRO A 51 -8.82 -11.10 11.92
N ARG A 52 -8.22 -11.71 12.95
CA ARG A 52 -8.77 -12.91 13.63
C ARG A 52 -9.18 -14.04 12.68
N GLY A 53 -8.36 -14.31 11.66
CA GLY A 53 -8.58 -15.45 10.75
C GLY A 53 -9.63 -15.24 9.67
N ARG A 54 -10.17 -14.03 9.49
CA ARG A 54 -11.13 -13.74 8.41
C ARG A 54 -10.75 -12.47 7.66
N MET A 55 -11.03 -12.46 6.37
CA MET A 55 -10.89 -11.28 5.52
C MET A 55 -11.98 -10.24 5.86
N ASN A 56 -11.60 -8.97 5.97
CA ASN A 56 -12.52 -7.87 6.20
C ASN A 56 -12.17 -6.66 5.33
N PHE A 57 -12.93 -6.47 4.24
CA PHE A 57 -12.72 -5.36 3.30
C PHE A 57 -13.21 -4.01 3.85
N ALA A 58 -14.22 -3.99 4.72
CA ALA A 58 -14.74 -2.74 5.30
C ALA A 58 -13.68 -2.01 6.15
N LEU A 59 -12.80 -2.77 6.83
CA LEU A 59 -11.68 -2.19 7.57
C LEU A 59 -10.64 -1.52 6.66
N LEU A 60 -10.49 -2.00 5.42
CA LEU A 60 -9.61 -1.36 4.45
C LEU A 60 -10.13 0.03 4.06
N GLN A 61 -11.44 0.14 3.82
CA GLN A 61 -12.08 1.39 3.44
C GLN A 61 -11.90 2.48 4.52
N ARG A 62 -11.96 2.09 5.80
CA ARG A 62 -11.74 2.99 6.95
C ARG A 62 -10.34 3.60 7.00
N ARG A 63 -9.31 2.97 6.41
CA ARG A 63 -7.95 3.53 6.38
C ARG A 63 -7.78 4.62 5.32
N VAL A 64 -8.59 4.58 4.26
CA VAL A 64 -8.46 5.48 3.11
C VAL A 64 -9.37 6.69 3.22
N THR A 65 -10.47 6.59 3.95
CA THR A 65 -11.34 7.71 4.29
C THR A 65 -10.85 8.33 5.60
N PRO A 66 -10.24 9.53 5.61
CA PRO A 66 -10.04 10.24 6.87
C PRO A 66 -11.41 10.42 7.53
N GLY A 67 -11.50 10.14 8.84
CA GLY A 67 -12.71 10.44 9.60
C GLY A 67 -13.15 11.88 9.30
N ARG A 68 -14.43 12.04 8.97
CA ARG A 68 -15.08 13.33 8.98
C ARG A 68 -15.26 13.79 10.42
#